data_AF-A0A518DPS9-F1
#
_entry.id   AF-A0A518DPS9-F1
#
_cell.length_a   1.000
_cell.length_b   1.000
_cell.length_c   1.000
_cell.angle_alpha   90.00
_cell.angle_beta   90.00
_cell.angle_gamma   90.00
#
_symmetry.space_group_name_H-M   'P 1'
#
loop_
_entity.id
_entity.type
_entity.pdbx_description
1 polymer ?
#
loop_
_entity_poly.entity_id
_entity_poly.type
_entity_poly.pdbx_seq_one_letter_code
_entity_poly.pdbx_strand_id
1 'polypeptide(L)' 'MPRSPKCWPSWFGAGVDVFRLNMAHGKVEDYDLIVRDIRQIGRQMQRALGVLVDLAGPKIRLGVLVEDPTECTAGERV' A
#
# COMPACT_ATOMS: atom_id res chain seq x y z
N MET A 1 3.60 -4.21 -2.05
CA MET A 1 4.88 -3.58 -2.45
C MET A 1 6.01 -4.49 -2.00
N PRO A 2 7.00 -4.80 -2.86
CA PRO A 2 8.16 -5.55 -2.40
C PRO A 2 8.85 -4.75 -1.29
N ARG A 3 8.89 -5.31 -0.08
CA ARG A 3 9.39 -4.67 1.15
C ARG A 3 10.92 -4.64 1.22
N SER A 4 11.63 -4.88 0.12
CA SER A 4 13.09 -5.01 0.14
C SER A 4 13.76 -3.70 -0.25
N PRO A 5 14.68 -3.16 0.57
CA PRO A 5 15.43 -1.93 0.27
C PRO A 5 16.19 -1.96 -1.07
N LYS A 6 16.41 -3.16 -1.64
CA LYS A 6 17.19 -3.38 -2.86
C LYS A 6 16.53 -2.84 -4.14
N CYS A 7 15.20 -2.77 -4.21
CA CYS A 7 14.51 -2.29 -5.42
C CYS A 7 14.35 -0.76 -5.49
N TRP A 8 14.62 -0.07 -4.38
CA TRP A 8 14.36 1.36 -4.27
C TRP A 8 15.27 2.19 -5.17
N PRO A 9 16.61 1.99 -5.21
CA PRO A 9 17.50 2.77 -6.09
C PRO A 9 17.11 2.69 -7.58
N SER A 10 16.58 1.55 -8.01
CA SER A 10 16.14 1.34 -9.40
C SER A 10 14.93 2.21 -9.76
N TRP A 11 13.96 2.38 -8.85
CA TRP A 11 12.79 3.22 -9.10
C TRP A 11 13.14 4.71 -9.18
N PHE A 12 14.14 5.14 -8.43
CA PHE A 12 14.63 6.52 -8.53
C PHE A 12 15.40 6.79 -9.81
N GLY A 13 16.24 5.84 -10.24
CA GLY A 13 16.88 5.90 -11.56
C GLY A 13 15.84 5.94 -12.69
N ALA A 14 14.67 5.35 -12.47
CA ALA A 14 13.53 5.40 -13.38
C ALA A 14 12.69 6.69 -13.29
N GLY A 15 13.00 7.61 -12.37
CA GLY A 15 12.38 8.94 -12.30
C GLY A 15 11.15 9.07 -11.38
N VAL A 16 10.98 8.23 -10.36
CA VAL A 16 9.87 8.39 -9.41
C VAL A 16 10.03 9.65 -8.54
N ASP A 17 9.00 10.50 -8.54
CA ASP A 17 8.92 11.71 -7.70
C ASP A 17 7.97 11.58 -6.50
N VAL A 18 6.98 10.68 -6.55
CA VAL A 18 5.95 10.52 -5.50
C VAL A 18 5.71 9.05 -5.20
N PHE A 19 5.70 8.72 -3.90
CA PHE A 19 5.33 7.39 -3.39
C PHE A 19 3.92 7.40 -2.83
N ARG A 20 3.04 6.56 -3.37
CA ARG A 20 1.68 6.33 -2.86
C ARG A 20 1.70 5.25 -1.79
N LEU A 21 1.29 5.60 -0.57
CA LEU A 21 1.08 4.67 0.53
C LEU A 21 -0.41 4.35 0.64
N ASN A 22 -0.77 3.14 0.21
CA ASN A 22 -2.15 2.67 0.30
C ASN A 22 -2.45 2.15 1.71
N MET A 23 -3.31 2.87 2.44
CA MET A 23 -3.70 2.54 3.81
C MET A 23 -4.74 1.40 3.89
N ALA A 24 -5.11 0.77 2.78
CA ALA A 24 -6.04 -0.35 2.78
C ALA A 24 -5.48 -1.62 3.45
N HIS A 25 -4.15 -1.74 3.56
CA HIS A 25 -3.46 -2.91 4.10
C HIS A 25 -2.15 -2.53 4.78
N GLY A 26 -1.87 -3.08 5.96
CA GLY A 26 -0.63 -2.85 6.70
C GLY A 26 -0.89 -2.29 8.09
N LYS A 27 0.15 -2.25 8.92
CA LYS A 27 0.08 -1.62 10.23
C LYS A 27 0.71 -0.23 10.19
N VAL A 28 0.36 0.63 11.16
CA VAL A 28 0.89 2.00 11.25
C VAL A 28 2.43 1.98 11.32
N GLU A 29 2.99 1.01 12.04
CA GLU A 29 4.44 0.87 12.23
C GLU A 29 5.17 0.56 10.91
N ASP A 30 4.52 -0.18 9.99
CA ASP A 30 5.10 -0.47 8.68
C ASP A 30 5.24 0.81 7.85
N TYR A 31 4.27 1.72 7.94
CA TYR A 31 4.29 2.97 7.18
C TYR A 31 5.34 3.96 7.69
N ASP A 32 5.60 3.99 9.00
CA ASP A 32 6.65 4.84 9.57
C ASP A 32 8.03 4.44 9.04
N LEU A 33 8.33 3.13 8.97
CA LEU A 33 9.56 2.64 8.35
C LEU A 33 9.65 3.05 6.88
N ILE A 34 8.58 2.88 6.11
CA ILE A 34 8.54 3.26 4.70
C ILE A 34 8.78 4.76 4.52
N VAL A 35 8.14 5.62 5.33
CA VAL A 35 8.33 7.07 5.26
C VAL A 35 9.77 7.45 5.60
N ARG A 36 10.36 6.85 6.64
CA ARG A 36 11.77 7.08 7.00
C ARG A 36 12.72 6.73 5.87
N ASP A 37 12.51 5.59 5.22
CA ASP A 37 13.31 5.14 4.08
C ASP A 37 13.19 6.10 2.89
N ILE A 38 11.95 6.53 2.53
CA ILE A 38 11.73 7.52 1.46
C ILE A 38 12.48 8.81 1.77
N ARG A 39 12.44 9.29 3.02
CA ARG A 39 13.13 10.51 3.43
C ARG A 39 14.64 10.36 3.43
N GLN A 40 15.17 9.21 3.85
CA GLN A 40 16.60 8.92 3.79
C GLN A 40 17.09 8.93 2.35
N ILE A 41 16.36 8.31 1.44
CA ILE A 41 16.78 8.23 0.04
C ILE A 41 16.65 9.58 -0.66
N GLY A 42 15.59 10.36 -0.38
CA GLY A 42 15.48 11.73 -0.87
C GLY A 42 16.67 12.60 -0.48
N ARG A 43 17.20 12.44 0.75
CA ARG A 43 18.43 13.10 1.19
C ARG A 43 19.66 12.62 0.41
N GLN A 44 19.81 11.30 0.23
CA GLN A 44 20.95 10.72 -0.50
C GLN A 44 21.00 11.16 -1.97
N MET A 45 19.83 11.34 -2.59
CA MET A 45 19.70 11.70 -4.01
C MET A 45 19.54 13.21 -4.23
N GLN A 46 19.56 14.01 -3.15
CA GLN A 46 19.33 15.45 -3.17
C GLN A 46 18.05 15.87 -3.93
N ARG A 47 16.98 15.09 -3.78
CA ARG A 47 15.68 15.32 -4.41
C ARG A 47 14.57 15.35 -3.37
N ALA A 48 13.65 16.31 -3.52
CA ALA A 48 12.42 16.33 -2.74
C ALA A 48 11.46 15.25 -3.29
N LEU A 49 11.19 14.23 -2.48
CA LEU A 49 10.27 13.15 -2.82
C LEU A 49 8.93 13.35 -2.13
N GLY A 50 7.85 13.25 -2.89
CA GLY A 50 6.49 13.29 -2.37
C GLY A 50 6.10 11.98 -1.69
N VAL A 51 5.30 12.09 -0.64
CA VAL A 51 4.59 10.96 -0.04
C VAL A 51 3.11 11.27 -0.08
N LEU A 52 2.35 10.45 -0.79
CA LEU A 52 0.90 10.54 -0.89
C LEU A 52 0.28 9.46 0.00
N VAL A 53 -0.43 9.87 1.04
CA VAL A 53 -1.22 8.96 1.87
C VAL A 53 -2.58 8.78 1.22
N ASP A 54 -2.90 7.54 0.86
CA ASP A 54 -4.17 7.16 0.28
C ASP A 54 -5.02 6.42 1.30
N LEU A 55 -6.06 7.09 1.79
CA LEU A 55 -6.96 6.57 2.81
C LEU A 55 -7.87 5.51 2.21
N ALA A 56 -8.06 4.41 2.95
CA ALA A 56 -8.85 3.27 2.48
C ALA A 56 -10.33 3.59 2.19
N GLY A 57 -10.85 4.67 2.79
CA GLY A 57 -12.26 5.08 2.72
C GLY A 57 -13.21 4.13 3.47
N PRO A 58 -14.50 4.50 3.58
CA PRO A 58 -15.53 3.62 4.11
C PRO A 58 -15.72 2.40 3.20
N LYS A 59 -15.76 1.20 3.79
CA LYS A 59 -15.92 -0.07 3.08
C LYS A 59 -17.17 -0.78 3.57
N ILE A 60 -18.08 -1.08 2.65
CA ILE A 60 -19.14 -2.07 2.90
C ILE A 60 -18.51 -3.45 2.60
N ARG A 61 -18.64 -4.38 3.55
CA ARG A 61 -18.12 -5.74 3.48
C ARG A 61 -19.20 -6.69 3.97
N LEU A 62 -19.21 -7.91 3.43
CA LEU A 62 -19.93 -9.00 4.07
C LEU A 62 -19.26 -9.32 5.41
N GLY A 63 -20.03 -9.92 6.32
CA GLY A 63 -19.48 -10.52 7.53
C GLY A 63 -18.70 -11.80 7.22
N VAL A 64 -18.49 -12.61 8.27
CA VAL A 64 -17.96 -13.96 8.09
C VAL A 64 -19.00 -14.79 7.34
N LEU A 65 -18.58 -15.46 6.26
CA LEU A 65 -19.42 -16.42 5.54
C LEU A 65 -19.46 -17.74 6.31
N VAL A 66 -20.55 -18.50 6.18
CA VAL A 66 -20.67 -19.84 6.80
C VAL A 66 -19.61 -20.78 6.25
N GLU A 67 -19.35 -20.69 4.93
CA GLU A 67 -18.26 -21.37 4.23
C GLU A 67 -17.50 -20.35 3.36
N ASP A 68 -16.17 -20.41 3.29
CA ASP A 68 -15.35 -19.48 2.49
C ASP A 68 -14.43 -20.27 1.52
N PRO A 69 -14.72 -20.27 0.20
CA PRO A 69 -15.78 -19.52 -0.49
C PRO A 69 -17.17 -20.15 -0.36
N THR A 70 -18.23 -19.33 -0.34
CA THR A 70 -19.62 -19.77 -0.56
C THR A 70 -19.98 -19.59 -2.03
N GLU A 71 -20.48 -20.63 -2.69
CA GLU A 71 -21.05 -20.51 -4.04
C GLU A 71 -22.48 -19.96 -3.99
N CYS A 72 -22.83 -19.08 -4.92
CA CYS A 72 -24.18 -18.51 -5.05
C CYS A 72 -24.67 -18.73 -6.48
N THR A 73 -25.76 -19.46 -6.63
CA THR A 73 -26.38 -19.75 -7.93
C THR A 73 -27.47 -18.74 -8.27
N ALA A 74 -27.74 -18.54 -9.56
CA ALA A 74 -28.74 -17.56 -10.00
C ALA A 74 -30.15 -17.98 -9.55
N GLY A 75 -30.85 -17.09 -8.84
CA GLY A 75 -32.19 -17.33 -8.31
C GLY A 75 -32.22 -17.89 -6.88
N GLU A 76 -31.05 -18.19 -6.32
CA GLU A 76 -30.89 -18.59 -4.93
C GLU A 76 -31.20 -17.44 -3.97
N ARG A 77 -31.77 -17.76 -2.81
CA ARG A 77 -31.98 -16.81 -1.71
C ARG A 77 -31.00 -17.13 -0.58
N VAL A 78 -30.16 -16.16 -0.26
CA VAL A 78 -29.10 -16.22 0.77
C VAL A 78 -29.49 -15.35 1.96
#